data_AF-A0A7S1FBK7-F1
#
_entry.id   AF-A0A7S1FBK7-F1
#
_cell.length_a   1.000
_cell.length_b   1.000
_cell.length_c   1.000
_cell.angle_alpha   90.00
_cell.angle_beta   90.00
_cell.angle_gamma   90.00
#
_symmetry.space_group_name_H-M   'P 1'
#
loop_
_entity.id
_entity.type
_entity.pdbx_description
1 polymer ?
#
loop_
_entity_poly.entity_id
_entity_poly.type
_entity_poly.pdbx_seq_one_letter_code
_entity_poly.pdbx_strand_id
1 'polypeptide(L)'
;MALPEDAEDAYSTFKDAVEDACMRHVRRAGEAQQEAQELIKQGPPLASALAKYDEGIAELKKAIDTAGTLHGPDKKWMRHDIEATKAQRDHLQSLVKYEYLMPGGLGGAQVAPKKKR
;
A
#
# COMPACT_ATOMS: atom_id res chain seq x y z
N MET A 1 -41.54 -28.76 28.68
CA MET A 1 -40.29 -29.37 28.15
C MET A 1 -39.64 -28.28 27.32
N ALA A 2 -38.59 -27.67 27.87
CA ALA A 2 -37.97 -26.46 27.32
C ALA A 2 -37.22 -26.78 26.02
N LEU A 3 -37.34 -25.89 25.05
CA LEU A 3 -36.56 -25.89 23.81
C LEU A 3 -35.07 -25.76 24.14
N PRO A 4 -34.15 -26.47 23.47
CA PRO A 4 -32.74 -26.17 23.57
C PRO A 4 -32.45 -24.87 22.81
N GLU A 5 -32.17 -23.79 23.55
CA GLU A 5 -31.71 -22.47 23.09
C GLU A 5 -30.22 -22.46 22.67
N ASP A 6 -29.59 -23.62 22.44
CA ASP A 6 -28.14 -23.74 22.21
C ASP A 6 -27.77 -24.08 20.75
N ALA A 7 -28.56 -23.61 19.77
CA ALA A 7 -28.25 -23.83 18.35
C ALA A 7 -27.60 -22.61 17.66
N GLU A 8 -27.67 -21.42 18.25
CA GLU A 8 -27.30 -20.17 17.56
C GLU A 8 -25.86 -19.71 17.89
N ASP A 9 -25.34 -20.01 19.09
CA ASP A 9 -24.00 -19.54 19.50
C ASP A 9 -22.82 -20.41 19.03
N ALA A 10 -23.08 -21.67 18.66
CA ALA A 10 -22.05 -22.55 18.10
C ALA A 10 -21.69 -22.23 16.64
N TYR A 11 -22.54 -21.47 15.93
CA TYR A 11 -22.24 -20.99 14.57
C TYR A 11 -21.50 -19.64 14.53
N SER A 12 -21.35 -18.97 15.68
CA SER A 12 -20.82 -17.60 15.75
C SER A 12 -19.33 -17.51 16.11
N THR A 13 -18.74 -18.53 16.76
CA THR A 13 -17.32 -18.51 17.16
C THR A 13 -16.33 -18.89 16.05
N PHE A 14 -16.80 -19.53 14.97
CA PHE A 14 -15.98 -19.85 13.79
C PHE A 14 -16.08 -18.82 12.66
N LYS A 15 -17.03 -17.89 12.74
CA LYS A 15 -17.34 -16.95 11.64
C LYS A 15 -16.49 -15.67 11.67
N ASP A 16 -15.96 -15.31 12.84
CA ASP A 16 -15.21 -14.05 13.03
C ASP A 16 -13.70 -14.23 13.27
N ALA A 17 -13.24 -15.44 13.66
CA ALA A 17 -11.83 -15.67 13.97
C ALA A 17 -10.91 -15.67 12.73
N VAL A 18 -11.50 -15.85 11.55
CA VAL A 18 -10.85 -15.71 10.24
C VAL A 18 -11.44 -14.49 9.54
N GLU A 19 -11.44 -13.34 10.21
CA GLU A 19 -11.35 -12.08 9.47
C GLU A 19 -10.08 -12.20 8.61
N ASP A 20 -10.32 -12.53 7.35
CA ASP A 20 -9.40 -13.25 6.48
C ASP A 20 -8.00 -12.62 6.53
N ALA A 21 -7.03 -13.34 7.10
CA ALA A 21 -5.68 -12.84 7.31
C ALA A 21 -5.09 -12.35 5.97
N CYS A 22 -5.48 -12.97 4.86
CA CYS A 22 -5.21 -12.51 3.52
C CYS A 22 -5.76 -11.09 3.29
N MET A 23 -7.06 -10.86 3.50
CA MET A 23 -7.67 -9.53 3.36
C MET A 23 -7.10 -8.47 4.30
N ARG A 24 -6.68 -8.81 5.52
CA ARG A 24 -5.98 -7.87 6.41
C ARG A 24 -4.65 -7.42 5.81
N HIS A 25 -3.88 -8.35 5.25
CA HIS A 25 -2.61 -8.04 4.59
C HIS A 25 -2.82 -7.27 3.28
N VAL A 26 -3.83 -7.60 2.48
CA VAL A 26 -4.20 -6.84 1.28
C VAL A 26 -4.58 -5.40 1.62
N ARG A 27 -5.36 -5.20 2.69
CA ARG A 27 -5.73 -3.85 3.15
C ARG A 27 -4.50 -3.04 3.59
N ARG A 28 -3.61 -3.64 4.39
CA ARG A 28 -2.35 -2.99 4.81
C ARG A 28 -1.46 -2.64 3.62
N ALA A 29 -1.42 -3.49 2.59
CA ALA A 29 -0.71 -3.17 1.37
C ALA A 29 -1.28 -1.97 0.63
N GLY A 30 -2.61 -1.87 0.54
CA GLY A 30 -3.29 -0.71 -0.04
C GLY A 30 -3.06 0.57 0.75
N GLU A 31 -3.11 0.51 2.09
CA GLU A 31 -2.79 1.63 2.98
C GLU A 31 -1.34 2.11 2.75
N ALA A 32 -0.38 1.19 2.68
CA ALA A 32 1.02 1.53 2.40
C ALA A 32 1.23 2.16 1.01
N GLN A 33 0.56 1.64 -0.03
CA GLN A 33 0.59 2.23 -1.37
C GLN A 33 -0.01 3.64 -1.39
N GLN A 34 -1.11 3.87 -0.66
CA GLN A 34 -1.75 5.18 -0.56
C GLN A 34 -0.84 6.18 0.17
N GLU A 35 -0.25 5.78 1.29
CA GLU A 35 0.73 6.60 2.03
C GLU A 35 1.94 6.93 1.14
N ALA A 36 2.44 5.97 0.34
CA ALA A 36 3.51 6.24 -0.62
C ALA A 36 3.12 7.33 -1.63
N GLN A 37 1.90 7.28 -2.17
CA GLN A 37 1.42 8.30 -3.10
C GLN A 37 1.22 9.67 -2.43
N GLU A 38 0.75 9.71 -1.19
CA GLU A 38 0.62 10.95 -0.42
C GLU A 38 1.98 11.58 -0.14
N LEU A 39 2.98 10.78 0.22
CA LEU A 39 4.36 11.24 0.39
C LEU A 39 4.93 11.81 -0.91
N ILE A 40 4.69 11.16 -2.05
CA ILE A 40 5.11 11.68 -3.38
C ILE A 40 4.45 13.03 -3.67
N LYS A 41 3.17 13.22 -3.32
CA LYS A 41 2.45 14.50 -3.51
C LYS A 41 2.96 15.61 -2.61
N GLN A 42 3.38 15.30 -1.38
CA GLN A 42 3.95 16.25 -0.43
C GLN A 42 5.36 16.72 -0.85
N GLY A 43 6.01 15.97 -1.73
CA GLY A 43 7.33 16.27 -2.27
C GLY A 43 8.44 15.47 -1.58
N PRO A 44 9.71 15.91 -1.70
CA PRO A 44 10.85 15.25 -1.05
C PRO A 44 10.61 15.00 0.44
N PRO A 45 11.07 13.85 1.00
CA PRO A 45 12.00 12.88 0.41
C PRO A 45 11.31 11.64 -0.19
N LEU A 46 11.60 11.36 -1.46
CA LEU A 46 11.08 10.18 -2.17
C LEU A 46 11.53 8.84 -1.56
N ALA A 47 12.57 8.84 -0.71
CA ALA A 47 13.03 7.67 0.04
C ALA A 47 11.95 7.10 0.99
N SER A 48 11.15 7.96 1.61
CA SER A 48 10.06 7.52 2.51
C SER A 48 8.94 6.84 1.72
N ALA A 49 8.63 7.34 0.53
CA ALA A 49 7.66 6.72 -0.37
C ALA A 49 8.15 5.36 -0.90
N LEU A 50 9.45 5.23 -1.19
CA LEU A 50 10.05 3.94 -1.56
C LEU A 50 9.90 2.89 -0.46
N ALA A 51 10.18 3.27 0.79
CA ALA A 51 10.00 2.37 1.94
C ALA A 51 8.55 1.89 2.09
N LYS A 52 7.58 2.76 1.78
CA LYS A 52 6.15 2.42 1.80
C LYS A 52 5.73 1.48 0.68
N TYR A 53 6.29 1.62 -0.52
CA TYR A 53 6.10 0.61 -1.56
C TYR A 53 6.73 -0.75 -1.20
N ASP A 54 7.90 -0.75 -0.55
CA ASP A 54 8.53 -1.98 -0.05
C ASP A 54 7.68 -2.67 1.03
N GLU A 55 7.06 -1.88 1.93
CA GLU A 55 6.10 -2.36 2.93
C GLU A 55 4.86 -2.99 2.26
N GLY A 56 4.28 -2.33 1.27
CA GLY A 56 3.13 -2.87 0.52
C GLY A 56 3.44 -4.19 -0.19
N ILE A 57 4.62 -4.31 -0.81
CA ILE A 57 5.08 -5.56 -1.43
C ILE A 57 5.24 -6.67 -0.38
N ALA A 58 5.77 -6.36 0.80
CA ALA A 58 5.94 -7.33 1.88
C ALA A 58 4.59 -7.83 2.41
N GLU A 59 3.62 -6.94 2.58
CA GLU A 59 2.26 -7.30 3.03
C GLU A 59 1.53 -8.13 1.97
N LEU A 60 1.62 -7.81 0.67
CA LEU A 60 1.03 -8.65 -0.39
C LEU A 60 1.65 -10.06 -0.44
N LYS A 61 2.95 -10.20 -0.16
CA LYS A 61 3.57 -11.53 -0.04
C LYS A 61 3.00 -12.32 1.14
N LYS A 62 2.85 -11.69 2.31
CA LYS A 62 2.18 -12.30 3.47
C LYS A 62 0.72 -12.63 3.16
N ALA A 63 0.02 -11.81 2.40
CA ALA A 63 -1.34 -12.10 1.93
C ALA A 63 -1.37 -13.38 1.09
N ILE A 64 -0.43 -13.57 0.16
CA ILE A 64 -0.31 -14.80 -0.64
C ILE A 64 0.04 -16.02 0.22
N ASP A 65 0.90 -15.86 1.22
CA ASP A 65 1.34 -16.95 2.09
C ASP A 65 0.22 -17.41 3.04
N THR A 66 -0.58 -16.45 3.53
CA THR A 66 -1.75 -16.69 4.38
C THR A 66 -2.99 -17.08 3.59
N ALA A 67 -3.04 -16.75 2.30
CA ALA A 67 -4.08 -17.17 1.39
C ALA A 67 -4.08 -18.70 1.30
N GLY A 68 -5.12 -19.33 1.87
CA GLY A 68 -5.35 -20.77 1.74
C GLY A 68 -5.72 -21.17 0.31
N THR A 69 -6.38 -22.33 0.16
CA THR A 69 -6.93 -22.81 -1.12
C THR A 69 -8.13 -21.98 -1.60
N LEU A 70 -8.85 -21.31 -0.70
CA LEU A 70 -10.01 -20.46 -1.01
C LEU A 70 -9.66 -19.24 -1.88
N HIS A 71 -8.46 -18.69 -1.74
CA HIS A 71 -7.99 -17.48 -2.45
C HIS A 71 -7.14 -17.80 -3.69
N GLY A 72 -7.30 -19.00 -4.26
CA GLY A 72 -6.59 -19.41 -5.48
C GLY A 72 -6.66 -18.39 -6.64
N PRO A 73 -7.85 -17.82 -6.95
CA PRO A 73 -7.98 -16.74 -7.94
C PRO A 73 -7.28 -15.45 -7.50
N ASP A 74 -7.39 -15.10 -6.22
CA ASP A 74 -6.85 -13.86 -5.66
C ASP A 74 -5.32 -13.89 -5.61
N LYS A 75 -4.69 -15.07 -5.48
CA LYS A 75 -3.23 -15.23 -5.57
C LYS A 75 -2.66 -14.76 -6.90
N LYS A 76 -3.40 -14.93 -8.01
CA LYS A 76 -2.97 -14.42 -9.31
C LYS A 76 -3.04 -12.89 -9.34
N TRP A 77 -4.13 -12.33 -8.81
CA TRP A 77 -4.28 -10.88 -8.69
C TRP A 77 -3.21 -10.27 -7.78
N MET A 78 -2.97 -10.84 -6.59
CA MET A 78 -1.93 -10.39 -5.65
C MET A 78 -0.52 -10.44 -6.26
N ARG A 79 -0.20 -11.48 -7.05
CA ARG A 79 1.10 -11.53 -7.76
C ARG A 79 1.23 -10.41 -8.79
N HIS A 80 0.17 -10.16 -9.56
CA HIS A 80 0.14 -9.06 -10.50
C HIS A 80 0.26 -7.70 -9.78
N ASP A 81 -0.40 -7.54 -8.64
CA ASP A 81 -0.32 -6.31 -7.84
C ASP A 81 1.09 -6.09 -7.25
N ILE A 82 1.77 -7.16 -6.82
CA ILE A 82 3.18 -7.11 -6.44
C ILE A 82 4.05 -6.62 -7.60
N GLU A 83 3.84 -7.12 -8.82
CA GLU A 83 4.59 -6.70 -10.01
C GLU A 83 4.33 -5.23 -10.36
N ALA A 84 3.07 -4.79 -10.29
CA ALA A 84 2.69 -3.39 -10.49
C ALA A 84 3.33 -2.48 -9.44
N THR A 85 3.29 -2.88 -8.17
CA THR A 85 3.90 -2.11 -7.06
C THR A 85 5.42 -2.02 -7.21
N LYS A 86 6.07 -3.12 -7.62
CA LYS A 86 7.51 -3.11 -7.95
C LYS A 86 7.82 -2.15 -9.09
N ALA A 87 7.03 -2.16 -10.15
CA ALA A 87 7.21 -1.23 -11.26
C ALA A 87 7.08 0.24 -10.82
N GLN A 88 6.11 0.55 -9.95
CA GLN A 88 5.96 1.88 -9.35
C GLN A 88 7.17 2.26 -8.48
N ARG A 89 7.63 1.35 -7.63
CA ARG A 89 8.84 1.52 -6.82
C ARG A 89 10.08 1.76 -7.69
N ASP A 90 10.29 0.96 -8.72
CA ASP A 90 11.46 1.06 -9.60
C ASP A 90 11.42 2.35 -10.43
N HIS A 91 10.23 2.76 -10.87
CA HIS A 91 10.03 4.07 -11.49
C HIS A 91 10.40 5.19 -10.52
N LEU A 92 9.90 5.16 -9.29
CA LEU A 92 10.23 6.15 -8.26
C LEU A 92 11.73 6.14 -7.93
N GLN A 93 12.36 4.97 -7.84
CA GLN A 93 13.79 4.82 -7.60
C GLN A 93 14.62 5.42 -8.73
N SER A 94 14.14 5.31 -9.98
CA SER A 94 14.77 6.01 -11.11
C SER A 94 14.69 7.54 -10.95
N LEU A 95 13.58 8.06 -10.40
CA LEU A 95 13.38 9.49 -10.14
C LEU A 95 14.24 10.03 -9.00
N VAL A 96 14.51 9.22 -7.96
CA VAL A 96 15.44 9.57 -6.87
C VAL A 96 16.83 9.93 -7.41
N LYS A 97 17.30 9.27 -8.48
CA LYS A 97 18.59 9.61 -9.10
C LYS A 97 18.62 11.04 -9.66
N TYR A 98 17.47 11.56 -10.09
CA TYR A 98 17.33 12.93 -10.58
C TYR A 98 17.16 13.95 -9.44
N GLU A 99 16.69 13.52 -8.26
CA GLU A 99 16.60 14.36 -7.05
C GLU A 99 17.99 14.85 -6.61
N TYR A 100 19.02 13.99 -6.70
CA TYR A 100 20.42 14.35 -6.43
C TYR A 100 21.08 15.20 -7.53
N LEU A 101 20.52 15.21 -8.75
CA LEU A 101 21.02 16.03 -9.86
C LEU A 101 20.50 17.47 -9.82
N MET A 102 19.51 17.77 -8.97
CA MET A 102 18.93 19.11 -8.82
C MET A 102 18.98 19.61 -7.36
N PRO A 103 20.17 19.86 -6.79
CA PRO A 103 20.29 20.54 -5.50
C PRO A 103 19.89 22.02 -5.68
N GLY A 104 18.59 22.33 -5.56
CA GLY A 104 18.06 23.70 -5.59
C GLY A 104 16.86 23.98 -6.51
N GLY A 105 16.25 22.96 -7.12
CA GLY A 105 15.39 23.14 -8.29
C GLY A 105 13.87 23.29 -8.11
N LEU A 106 13.31 23.56 -6.92
CA LEU A 106 11.89 23.95 -6.76
C LEU A 106 11.72 25.03 -5.67
N GLY A 107 12.75 25.85 -5.46
CA GLY A 107 12.66 27.03 -4.61
C GLY A 107 12.04 28.20 -5.36
N GLY A 108 10.73 28.40 -5.17
CA GLY A 108 10.06 29.70 -5.31
C GLY A 108 10.12 30.38 -6.68
N ALA A 109 9.04 30.29 -7.43
CA ALA A 109 8.64 31.39 -8.31
C ALA A 109 8.28 32.62 -7.44
N GLN A 110 9.28 33.28 -6.84
CA GLN A 110 9.12 34.66 -6.40
C GLN A 110 9.01 35.50 -7.67
N VAL A 111 7.76 35.78 -8.01
CA VAL A 111 7.38 36.73 -9.06
C VAL A 111 7.96 38.09 -8.67
N ALA A 112 9.12 38.45 -9.23
CA ALA A 112 9.71 39.76 -9.04
C ALA A 112 8.75 40.83 -9.59
N PRO A 113 8.26 41.79 -8.78
CA PRO A 113 7.44 42.87 -9.31
C PRO A 113 8.31 43.78 -10.18
N LYS A 114 8.01 43.81 -11.48
CA LYS A 114 8.61 44.74 -12.45
C LYS A 114 8.35 46.19 -12.00
N LYS A 115 9.38 46.89 -11.51
CA LYS A 115 9.39 48.35 -11.46
C LYS A 115 9.34 48.88 -12.90
N LYS A 116 8.22 49.48 -13.29
CA LYS A 116 8.18 50.40 -14.44
C LYS A 116 8.62 51.78 -13.96
N ARG A 117 9.67 52.29 -14.59
CA ARG A 117 10.04 53.72 -14.63
C ARG A 117 9.04 54.47 -15.51
#